data_AF-A0AB38PPL3-F1
#
_entry.id   AF-A0AB38PPL3-F1
#
_cell.length_a   1.000
_cell.length_b   1.000
_cell.length_c   1.000
_cell.angle_alpha   90.00
_cell.angle_beta   90.00
_cell.angle_gamma   90.00
#
_symmetry.space_group_name_H-M   'P 1'
#
loop_
_entity.id
_entity.type
_entity.pdbx_description
1 polymer ?
#
loop_
_entity_poly.entity_id
_entity_poly.type
_entity_poly.pdbx_seq_one_letter_code
_entity_poly.pdbx_strand_id
1 'polypeptide(L)'
;MSSDKSNQLLIREAIRKIALGRSMERISLAPGGMSGIGTARMIHGYVAKIHDDPSDEEFSEYGGTVDVGEYPDETASAEPVIHKGVLLSAATSSEGGFLIVPALFSDVTIFMDAATRYAYVVNFSHVDILRLNARKETVVGVTEMEELDPESDSAPDYDELEATGNMAFTHYTPTTVTATVRNKKGKEASTGIEAESITHVVDKSEVRQTTDKIIQKVNSTTVTVADNKVALGDENATEPLVLGNELAGLMLDFLTECSKVMTPTLMGTMSPVNFPNFISLTSRIQRFLSKTSYTK
;
A
#
# COMPACT_ATOMS: atom_id res chain seq x y z
N MET A 1 -49.74 67.15 8.35
CA MET A 1 -49.32 66.36 7.16
C MET A 1 -48.11 65.47 7.51
N SER A 2 -48.29 64.42 8.33
CA SER A 2 -47.17 63.55 8.74
C SER A 2 -47.52 62.05 8.81
N SER A 3 -48.82 61.67 8.81
CA SER A 3 -49.25 60.27 8.90
C SER A 3 -49.13 59.50 7.58
N ASP A 4 -49.37 60.14 6.43
CA ASP A 4 -49.40 59.45 5.13
C ASP A 4 -48.03 58.96 4.64
N LYS A 5 -46.96 59.71 4.91
CA LYS A 5 -45.60 59.28 4.56
C LYS A 5 -45.15 58.07 5.38
N SER A 6 -45.57 58.00 6.64
CA SER A 6 -45.28 56.88 7.53
C SER A 6 -45.98 55.59 7.06
N ASN A 7 -47.26 55.71 6.68
CA ASN A 7 -48.02 54.58 6.14
C ASN A 7 -47.48 54.09 4.80
N GLN A 8 -47.04 54.99 3.90
CA GLN A 8 -46.41 54.58 2.64
C GLN A 8 -45.08 53.86 2.84
N LEU A 9 -44.28 54.24 3.85
CA LEU A 9 -43.04 53.54 4.21
C LEU A 9 -43.32 52.14 4.76
N LEU A 10 -44.29 52.01 5.66
CA LEU A 10 -44.70 50.71 6.23
C LEU A 10 -45.24 49.74 5.17
N ILE A 11 -46.07 50.24 4.24
CA ILE A 11 -46.62 49.43 3.15
C ILE A 11 -45.51 49.01 2.19
N ARG A 12 -44.56 49.90 1.88
CA ARG A 12 -43.41 49.58 1.02
C ARG A 12 -42.48 48.55 1.65
N GLU A 13 -42.24 48.63 2.96
CA GLU A 13 -41.49 47.60 3.68
C GLU A 13 -42.23 46.26 3.73
N ALA A 14 -43.54 46.27 3.96
CA ALA A 14 -44.34 45.04 3.98
C ALA A 14 -44.31 44.32 2.62
N ILE A 15 -44.46 45.07 1.52
CA ILE A 15 -44.38 44.51 0.16
C ILE A 15 -42.96 43.99 -0.12
N ARG A 16 -41.91 44.71 0.31
CA ARG A 16 -40.52 44.27 0.19
C ARG A 16 -40.27 42.97 0.97
N LYS A 17 -40.84 42.82 2.17
CA LYS A 17 -40.74 41.60 3.00
C LYS A 17 -41.48 40.40 2.41
N ILE A 18 -42.60 40.63 1.74
CA ILE A 18 -43.37 39.59 1.05
C ILE A 18 -42.64 39.15 -0.22
N ALA A 19 -42.12 40.10 -1.03
CA ALA A 19 -41.41 39.81 -2.27
C ALA A 19 -40.06 39.11 -2.04
N LEU A 20 -39.37 39.42 -0.93
CA LEU A 20 -38.09 38.78 -0.55
C LEU A 20 -38.27 37.54 0.34
N GLY A 21 -39.52 37.07 0.51
CA GLY A 21 -39.85 35.79 1.15
C GLY A 21 -39.18 35.56 2.50
N ARG A 22 -39.52 36.33 3.55
CA ARG A 22 -39.00 36.15 4.93
C ARG A 22 -37.46 36.00 5.07
N SER A 23 -36.66 36.23 4.03
CA SER A 23 -35.20 35.99 4.05
C SER A 23 -34.48 37.09 4.84
N MET A 24 -34.89 38.36 4.67
CA MET A 24 -34.25 39.49 5.36
C MET A 24 -34.40 39.46 6.89
N GLU A 25 -35.54 38.99 7.42
CA GLU A 25 -35.72 38.87 8.88
C GLU A 25 -34.88 37.72 9.48
N ARG A 26 -34.47 36.74 8.67
CA ARG A 26 -33.55 35.67 9.09
C ARG A 26 -32.08 36.11 9.08
N ILE A 27 -31.71 37.04 8.18
CA ILE A 27 -30.35 37.58 8.08
C ILE A 27 -30.03 38.47 9.29
N SER A 28 -31.01 39.20 9.83
CA SER A 28 -30.80 40.13 10.97
C SER A 28 -30.84 39.49 12.36
N LEU A 29 -31.18 38.19 12.48
CA LEU A 29 -31.22 37.48 13.77
C LEU A 29 -29.99 36.61 14.05
N ALA A 30 -29.07 36.50 13.10
CA ALA A 30 -27.79 35.83 13.28
C ALA A 30 -26.69 36.75 12.73
N PRO A 31 -25.80 37.32 13.56
CA PRO A 31 -24.70 38.20 13.11
C PRO A 31 -23.71 37.59 12.10
N GLY A 32 -23.93 36.34 11.67
CA GLY A 32 -23.13 35.59 10.69
C GLY A 32 -23.95 34.82 9.65
N GLY A 33 -25.21 35.19 9.36
CA GLY A 33 -25.94 34.65 8.19
C GLY A 33 -26.40 33.19 8.31
N MET A 34 -26.86 32.76 9.49
CA MET A 34 -27.28 31.37 9.74
C MET A 34 -28.80 31.28 9.85
N SER A 35 -29.49 30.96 8.75
CA SER A 35 -30.89 30.50 8.81
C SER A 35 -30.94 29.02 9.20
N GLY A 36 -30.68 28.71 10.46
CA GLY A 36 -30.84 27.37 11.02
C GLY A 36 -30.31 27.32 12.45
N ILE A 37 -31.18 27.12 13.44
CA ILE A 37 -30.77 26.88 14.82
C ILE A 37 -29.97 25.57 14.83
N GLY A 38 -28.65 25.66 15.01
CA GLY A 38 -27.77 24.50 15.26
C GLY A 38 -27.16 23.79 14.05
N THR A 39 -27.21 24.35 12.84
CA THR A 39 -26.67 23.68 11.63
C THR A 39 -25.31 24.27 11.21
N ALA A 40 -24.30 23.45 10.94
CA ALA A 40 -22.99 23.89 10.43
C ALA A 40 -23.10 24.65 9.08
N ARG A 41 -22.21 25.62 8.82
CA ARG A 41 -22.15 26.35 7.53
C ARG A 41 -21.23 25.59 6.58
N MET A 42 -21.71 25.25 5.38
CA MET A 42 -20.88 24.75 4.29
C MET A 42 -20.41 25.93 3.43
N ILE A 43 -19.10 26.02 3.15
CA ILE A 43 -18.50 27.08 2.35
C ILE A 43 -17.66 26.42 1.25
N HIS A 44 -17.78 26.92 0.02
CA HIS A 44 -16.94 26.52 -1.11
C HIS A 44 -15.89 27.61 -1.36
N GLY A 45 -14.65 27.19 -1.59
CA GLY A 45 -13.53 28.11 -1.72
C GLY A 45 -12.30 27.42 -2.28
N TYR A 46 -11.15 28.04 -2.06
CA TYR A 46 -9.84 27.53 -2.45
C TYR A 46 -8.83 27.68 -1.32
N VAL A 47 -7.81 26.83 -1.30
CA VAL A 47 -6.69 26.96 -0.34
C VAL A 47 -5.88 28.21 -0.67
N ALA A 48 -5.87 29.17 0.25
CA ALA A 48 -5.15 30.43 0.12
C ALA A 48 -3.75 30.39 0.75
N LYS A 49 -3.57 29.61 1.83
CA LYS A 49 -2.29 29.43 2.53
C LYS A 49 -2.26 28.08 3.23
N ILE A 50 -1.08 27.48 3.34
CA ILE A 50 -0.82 26.29 4.14
C ILE A 50 0.14 26.70 5.26
N HIS A 51 -0.19 26.38 6.51
CA HIS A 51 0.63 26.74 7.68
C HIS A 51 1.53 25.56 8.07
N ASP A 52 2.56 25.28 7.27
CA ASP A 52 3.46 24.14 7.45
C ASP A 52 4.92 24.51 7.79
N ASP A 53 5.31 25.79 7.70
CA ASP A 53 6.63 26.29 8.09
C ASP A 53 6.63 26.78 9.55
N PRO A 54 7.38 26.13 10.48
CA PRO A 54 7.52 26.57 11.86
C PRO A 54 8.13 27.96 12.03
N SER A 55 8.73 28.52 10.98
CA SER A 55 9.34 29.85 10.97
C SER A 55 8.33 30.97 10.66
N ASP A 56 7.11 30.65 10.22
CA ASP A 56 6.05 31.63 9.97
C ASP A 56 5.55 32.24 11.29
N GLU A 57 5.36 33.56 11.31
CA GLU A 57 4.84 34.29 12.47
C GLU A 57 3.47 33.75 12.91
N GLU A 58 2.65 33.31 11.96
CA GLU A 58 1.32 32.77 12.20
C GLU A 58 1.33 31.28 12.61
N PHE A 59 2.47 30.58 12.52
CA PHE A 59 2.54 29.14 12.80
C PHE A 59 2.18 28.78 14.24
N SER A 60 2.52 29.65 15.20
CA SER A 60 2.22 29.41 16.61
C SER A 60 0.71 29.32 16.91
N GLU A 61 -0.12 29.91 16.06
CA GLU A 61 -1.57 29.92 16.18
C GLU A 61 -2.24 28.94 15.19
N TYR A 62 -1.74 28.84 13.97
CA TYR A 62 -2.38 28.10 12.86
C TYR A 62 -1.56 26.93 12.31
N GLY A 63 -0.43 26.57 12.93
CA GLY A 63 0.41 25.46 12.48
C GLY A 63 -0.38 24.15 12.27
N GLY A 64 -0.22 23.55 11.10
CA GLY A 64 -0.93 22.32 10.70
C GLY A 64 -2.35 22.53 10.15
N THR A 65 -2.72 23.77 9.84
CA THR A 65 -4.02 24.15 9.25
C THR A 65 -3.84 24.82 7.89
N VAL A 66 -4.95 25.15 7.23
CA VAL A 66 -4.97 25.91 5.97
C VAL A 66 -5.87 27.12 6.09
N ASP A 67 -5.56 28.18 5.35
CA ASP A 67 -6.49 29.28 5.13
C ASP A 67 -7.29 29.03 3.86
N VAL A 68 -8.59 29.32 3.90
CA VAL A 68 -9.51 29.09 2.78
C VAL A 68 -10.16 30.40 2.36
N GLY A 69 -9.97 30.78 1.09
CA GLY A 69 -10.69 31.89 0.48
C GLY A 69 -12.04 31.43 -0.03
N GLU A 70 -13.13 32.02 0.48
CA GLU A 70 -14.49 31.80 -0.03
C GLU A 70 -14.60 32.36 -1.46
N TYR A 71 -15.20 31.58 -2.36
CA TYR A 71 -15.54 32.10 -3.68
C TYR A 71 -16.59 33.21 -3.53
N PRO A 72 -16.35 34.41 -4.10
CA PRO A 72 -17.28 35.52 -3.93
C PRO A 72 -18.63 35.17 -4.58
N ASP A 73 -19.70 35.33 -3.82
CA ASP A 73 -21.05 35.37 -4.38
C ASP A 73 -21.15 36.65 -5.22
N GLU A 74 -21.57 36.55 -6.49
CA GLU A 74 -21.68 37.66 -7.44
C GLU A 74 -22.50 38.85 -6.90
N THR A 75 -23.24 38.65 -5.81
CA THR A 75 -24.10 39.65 -5.16
C THR A 75 -23.56 40.25 -3.85
N ALA A 76 -22.45 39.75 -3.29
CA ALA A 76 -21.97 40.14 -1.96
C ALA A 76 -20.44 40.35 -1.89
N SER A 77 -20.03 41.62 -1.75
CA SER A 77 -18.65 42.11 -1.52
C SER A 77 -17.65 41.89 -2.67
N ALA A 78 -16.77 42.87 -2.90
CA ALA A 78 -15.70 42.78 -3.89
C ALA A 78 -14.44 42.06 -3.37
N GLU A 79 -14.34 41.85 -2.06
CA GLU A 79 -13.19 41.21 -1.41
C GLU A 79 -13.53 39.78 -0.95
N PRO A 80 -12.69 38.78 -1.29
CA PRO A 80 -12.88 37.40 -0.87
C PRO A 80 -12.70 37.27 0.65
N VAL A 81 -13.61 36.55 1.29
CA VAL A 81 -13.53 36.25 2.73
C VAL A 81 -12.49 35.14 2.94
N ILE A 82 -11.47 35.41 3.77
CA ILE A 82 -10.48 34.40 4.15
C ILE A 82 -10.86 33.79 5.51
N HIS A 83 -11.12 32.50 5.51
CA HIS A 83 -11.26 31.68 6.70
C HIS A 83 -9.89 31.20 7.13
N LYS A 84 -9.36 31.77 8.22
CA LYS A 84 -8.06 31.36 8.76
C LYS A 84 -8.15 30.12 9.64
N GLY A 85 -7.09 29.33 9.67
CA GLY A 85 -6.96 28.26 10.66
C GLY A 85 -7.90 27.06 10.45
N VAL A 86 -8.27 26.77 9.20
CA VAL A 86 -9.17 25.66 8.86
C VAL A 86 -8.45 24.34 9.09
N LEU A 87 -9.02 23.50 9.94
CA LEU A 87 -8.48 22.21 10.32
C LEU A 87 -8.60 21.22 9.16
N LEU A 88 -7.53 20.46 8.91
CA LEU A 88 -7.48 19.44 7.86
C LEU A 88 -8.24 18.15 8.25
N SER A 89 -8.37 17.91 9.55
CA SER A 89 -9.16 16.83 10.13
C SER A 89 -9.66 17.28 11.51
N ALA A 90 -10.56 16.53 12.15
CA ALA A 90 -11.05 16.85 13.50
C ALA A 90 -9.97 16.73 14.62
N ALA A 91 -8.70 16.52 14.27
CA ALA A 91 -7.58 16.45 15.19
C ALA A 91 -6.74 17.73 15.14
N THR A 92 -6.32 18.21 16.32
CA THR A 92 -5.55 19.45 16.50
C THR A 92 -4.04 19.31 16.23
N SER A 93 -3.57 18.13 15.81
CA SER A 93 -2.16 17.84 15.55
C SER A 93 -2.00 17.00 14.28
N SER A 94 -1.07 17.40 13.40
CA SER A 94 -0.77 16.77 12.11
C SER A 94 0.40 15.76 12.17
N GLU A 95 0.98 15.51 13.36
CA GLU A 95 2.16 14.66 13.50
C GLU A 95 1.87 13.15 13.40
N GLY A 96 0.63 12.72 13.57
CA GLY A 96 0.22 11.32 13.47
C GLY A 96 -1.22 11.12 13.00
N GLY A 97 -1.59 9.88 12.66
CA GLY A 97 -2.96 9.53 12.26
C GLY A 97 -3.23 9.66 10.76
N PHE A 98 -4.46 10.07 10.43
CA PHE A 98 -4.96 10.30 9.08
C PHE A 98 -4.81 11.78 8.74
N LEU A 99 -3.97 12.09 7.75
CA LEU A 99 -3.73 13.46 7.32
C LEU A 99 -3.89 13.54 5.81
N ILE A 100 -4.74 14.47 5.38
CA ILE A 100 -4.84 14.90 4.01
C ILE A 100 -4.59 16.40 3.98
N VAL A 101 -3.52 16.81 3.30
CA VAL A 101 -3.21 18.23 3.05
C VAL A 101 -3.60 18.54 1.62
N PRO A 102 -4.65 19.35 1.38
CA PRO A 102 -4.98 19.83 0.06
C PRO A 102 -3.86 20.69 -0.51
N ALA A 103 -3.70 20.66 -1.83
CA ALA A 103 -2.70 21.49 -2.50
C ALA A 103 -3.06 22.99 -2.41
N LEU A 104 -2.05 23.87 -2.50
CA LEU A 104 -2.29 25.31 -2.63
C LEU A 104 -3.18 25.58 -3.87
N PHE A 105 -4.17 26.47 -3.73
CA PHE A 105 -5.20 26.76 -4.74
C PHE A 105 -6.13 25.59 -5.11
N SER A 106 -6.08 24.47 -4.38
CA SER A 106 -7.07 23.41 -4.51
C SER A 106 -8.46 23.94 -4.15
N ASP A 107 -9.45 23.67 -5.01
CA ASP A 107 -10.86 23.86 -4.65
C ASP A 107 -11.19 23.02 -3.42
N VAL A 108 -11.78 23.64 -2.40
CA VAL A 108 -12.16 23.00 -1.15
C VAL A 108 -13.59 23.31 -0.76
N THR A 109 -14.20 22.37 -0.05
CA THR A 109 -15.40 22.61 0.74
C THR A 109 -15.04 22.51 2.22
N ILE A 110 -15.41 23.53 3.00
CA ILE A 110 -15.23 23.54 4.45
C ILE A 110 -16.58 23.52 5.16
N PHE A 111 -16.63 22.87 6.31
CA PHE A 111 -17.75 22.99 7.25
C PHE A 111 -17.32 23.75 8.49
N MET A 112 -18.08 24.78 8.85
CA MET A 112 -17.90 25.53 10.08
C MET A 112 -18.94 25.12 11.11
N ASP A 113 -18.49 24.60 12.24
CA ASP A 113 -19.34 24.23 13.38
C ASP A 113 -19.97 25.49 14.01
N ALA A 114 -21.29 25.49 14.17
CA ALA A 114 -22.03 26.61 14.74
C ALA A 114 -21.73 26.85 16.24
N ALA A 115 -21.35 25.80 16.99
CA ALA A 115 -21.09 25.88 18.42
C ALA A 115 -19.65 26.30 18.72
N THR A 116 -18.67 25.63 18.09
CA THR A 116 -17.24 25.89 18.35
C THR A 116 -16.63 26.93 17.41
N ARG A 117 -17.27 27.21 16.27
CA ARG A 117 -16.74 28.02 15.15
C ARG A 117 -15.49 27.45 14.49
N TYR A 118 -15.10 26.22 14.81
CA TYR A 118 -14.04 25.54 14.06
C TYR A 118 -14.51 25.20 12.65
N ALA A 119 -13.62 25.41 11.69
CA ALA A 119 -13.81 25.04 10.31
C ALA A 119 -12.95 23.82 9.97
N TYR A 120 -13.51 22.90 9.19
CA TYR A 120 -12.82 21.68 8.77
C TYR A 120 -12.96 21.48 7.26
N VAL A 121 -11.88 21.10 6.60
CA VAL A 121 -11.92 20.69 5.19
C VAL A 121 -12.62 19.34 5.07
N VAL A 122 -13.60 19.24 4.18
CA VAL A 122 -14.33 17.98 3.91
C VAL A 122 -14.16 17.46 2.49
N ASN A 123 -13.99 18.36 1.52
CA ASN A 123 -13.73 18.01 0.12
C ASN A 123 -12.60 18.88 -0.40
N PHE A 124 -11.84 18.33 -1.34
CA PHE A 124 -10.75 19.00 -2.04
C PHE A 124 -10.59 18.42 -3.44
N SER A 125 -10.14 19.23 -4.40
CA SER A 125 -9.88 18.79 -5.78
C SER A 125 -8.51 18.13 -5.95
N HIS A 126 -7.51 18.63 -5.23
CA HIS A 126 -6.12 18.19 -5.31
C HIS A 126 -5.52 18.03 -3.91
N VAL A 127 -4.64 17.03 -3.76
CA VAL A 127 -3.95 16.66 -2.51
C VAL A 127 -2.44 16.66 -2.74
N ASP A 128 -1.70 17.31 -1.86
CA ASP A 128 -0.23 17.26 -1.84
C ASP A 128 0.28 16.13 -0.95
N ILE A 129 -0.33 15.93 0.21
CA ILE A 129 0.08 14.92 1.18
C ILE A 129 -1.12 14.05 1.57
N LEU A 130 -0.99 12.74 1.35
CA LEU A 130 -1.85 11.70 1.91
C LEU A 130 -1.03 10.84 2.86
N ARG A 131 -1.41 10.80 4.14
CA ARG A 131 -0.74 9.99 5.17
C ARG A 131 -1.75 9.15 5.93
N LEU A 132 -1.48 7.86 6.00
CA LEU A 132 -2.24 6.87 6.79
C LEU A 132 -1.29 6.27 7.83
N ASN A 133 -1.40 6.68 9.09
CA ASN A 133 -0.59 6.14 10.18
C ASN A 133 -1.47 5.64 11.32
N ALA A 134 -1.74 4.33 11.33
CA ALA A 134 -2.54 3.66 12.34
C ALA A 134 -1.66 2.98 13.40
N ARG A 135 -2.15 2.89 14.65
CA ARG A 135 -1.40 2.30 15.77
C ARG A 135 -1.29 0.78 15.73
N LYS A 136 -2.26 0.10 15.11
CA LYS A 136 -2.40 -1.37 15.18
C LYS A 136 -2.25 -2.02 13.81
N GLU A 137 -3.06 -1.59 12.86
CA GLU A 137 -3.11 -2.19 11.53
C GLU A 137 -3.61 -1.18 10.50
N THR A 138 -3.14 -1.34 9.26
CA THR A 138 -3.70 -0.67 8.08
C THR A 138 -3.93 -1.73 7.01
N VAL A 139 -5.12 -1.73 6.40
CA VAL A 139 -5.45 -2.61 5.27
C VAL A 139 -5.84 -1.73 4.10
N VAL A 140 -5.15 -1.88 2.98
CA VAL A 140 -5.47 -1.18 1.73
C VAL A 140 -5.73 -2.24 0.68
N GLY A 141 -6.90 -2.24 0.06
CA GLY A 141 -7.26 -3.26 -0.91
C GLY A 141 -8.50 -2.95 -1.72
N VAL A 142 -8.78 -3.85 -2.65
CA VAL A 142 -9.96 -3.88 -3.52
C VAL A 142 -10.61 -5.25 -3.42
N THR A 143 -11.92 -5.26 -3.32
CA THR A 143 -12.77 -6.45 -3.45
C THR A 143 -13.69 -6.20 -4.63
N GLU A 144 -13.68 -7.10 -5.60
CA GLU A 144 -14.61 -7.02 -6.73
C GLU A 144 -15.99 -7.51 -6.27
N MET A 145 -17.00 -6.68 -6.50
CA MET A 145 -18.40 -6.97 -6.19
C MET A 145 -19.15 -7.28 -7.50
N GLU A 146 -20.24 -8.03 -7.42
CA GLU A 146 -21.14 -8.23 -8.55
C GLU A 146 -21.68 -6.89 -9.07
N GLU A 147 -22.01 -6.83 -10.37
CA GLU A 147 -22.54 -5.59 -10.96
C GLU A 147 -23.94 -5.28 -10.41
N LEU A 148 -24.17 -4.02 -10.05
CA LEU A 148 -25.51 -3.53 -9.72
C LEU A 148 -26.37 -3.56 -10.98
N ASP A 149 -27.57 -4.14 -10.90
CA ASP A 149 -28.59 -4.06 -11.96
C ASP A 149 -29.43 -2.78 -11.73
N PRO A 150 -29.20 -1.70 -12.50
CA PRO A 150 -29.91 -0.44 -12.29
C PRO A 150 -31.38 -0.50 -12.74
N GLU A 151 -31.80 -1.54 -13.47
CA GLU A 151 -33.15 -1.70 -14.01
C GLU A 151 -34.05 -2.55 -13.09
N SER A 152 -33.49 -3.14 -12.03
CA SER A 152 -34.22 -3.96 -11.07
C SER A 152 -34.54 -3.20 -9.80
N ASP A 153 -35.82 -2.91 -9.57
CA ASP A 153 -36.33 -2.32 -8.32
C ASP A 153 -36.09 -3.21 -7.07
N SER A 154 -35.64 -4.46 -7.26
CA SER A 154 -35.32 -5.42 -6.20
C SER A 154 -33.82 -5.74 -6.12
N ALA A 155 -32.97 -5.00 -6.84
CA ALA A 155 -31.52 -5.14 -6.70
C ALA A 155 -31.08 -4.77 -5.29
N PRO A 156 -30.08 -5.48 -4.72
CA PRO A 156 -29.47 -5.09 -3.46
C PRO A 156 -28.79 -3.73 -3.60
N ASP A 157 -28.64 -3.00 -2.49
CA ASP A 157 -27.86 -1.76 -2.47
C ASP A 157 -26.36 -2.06 -2.67
N TYR A 158 -25.57 -1.03 -3.00
CA TYR A 158 -24.14 -1.15 -3.31
C TYR A 158 -23.32 -1.82 -2.19
N ASP A 159 -23.68 -1.61 -0.93
CA ASP A 159 -23.01 -2.21 0.23
C ASP A 159 -23.47 -3.65 0.52
N GLU A 160 -24.56 -4.08 -0.12
CA GLU A 160 -25.13 -5.43 -0.03
C GLU A 160 -24.75 -6.31 -1.24
N LEU A 161 -24.00 -5.77 -2.21
CA LEU A 161 -23.53 -6.55 -3.36
C LEU A 161 -22.60 -7.68 -2.92
N GLU A 162 -22.85 -8.87 -3.45
CA GLU A 162 -22.02 -10.05 -3.19
C GLU A 162 -20.63 -9.89 -3.82
N ALA A 163 -19.62 -10.47 -3.17
CA ALA A 163 -18.27 -10.49 -3.73
C ALA A 163 -18.14 -11.55 -4.82
N THR A 164 -17.50 -11.21 -5.94
CA THR A 164 -17.23 -12.17 -7.04
C THR A 164 -16.19 -13.23 -6.63
N GLY A 165 -15.45 -12.97 -5.55
CA GLY A 165 -14.33 -13.76 -5.06
C GLY A 165 -12.96 -13.28 -5.55
N ASN A 166 -12.89 -12.28 -6.44
CA ASN A 166 -11.63 -11.60 -6.77
C ASN A 166 -11.35 -10.50 -5.75
N MET A 167 -10.15 -10.49 -5.17
CA MET A 167 -9.72 -9.45 -4.23
C MET A 167 -8.20 -9.30 -4.21
N ALA A 168 -7.73 -8.10 -3.91
CA ALA A 168 -6.31 -7.81 -3.70
C ALA A 168 -6.16 -6.83 -2.54
N PHE A 169 -5.29 -7.12 -1.59
CA PHE A 169 -5.07 -6.26 -0.43
C PHE A 169 -3.64 -6.33 0.07
N THR A 170 -3.20 -5.26 0.74
CA THR A 170 -1.97 -5.22 1.52
C THR A 170 -2.32 -4.92 2.98
N HIS A 171 -1.86 -5.78 3.87
CA HIS A 171 -2.00 -5.66 5.31
C HIS A 171 -0.68 -5.22 5.92
N TYR A 172 -0.72 -4.10 6.63
CA TYR A 172 0.41 -3.52 7.34
C TYR A 172 0.19 -3.67 8.84
N THR A 173 1.18 -4.19 9.54
CA THR A 173 1.31 -4.17 11.00
C THR A 173 2.64 -3.50 11.37
N PRO A 174 2.92 -3.21 12.66
CA PRO A 174 4.20 -2.62 13.06
C PRO A 174 5.43 -3.46 12.67
N THR A 175 5.27 -4.75 12.42
CA THR A 175 6.38 -5.69 12.17
C THR A 175 6.29 -6.41 10.84
N THR A 176 5.16 -6.31 10.13
CA THR A 176 4.92 -7.09 8.91
C THR A 176 4.20 -6.29 7.83
N VAL A 177 4.50 -6.62 6.58
CA VAL A 177 3.73 -6.21 5.40
C VAL A 177 3.37 -7.45 4.60
N THR A 178 2.09 -7.71 4.38
CA THR A 178 1.61 -8.85 3.60
C THR A 178 0.70 -8.37 2.48
N ALA A 179 1.12 -8.52 1.23
CA ALA A 179 0.26 -8.29 0.07
C ALA A 179 -0.25 -9.62 -0.48
N THR A 180 -1.56 -9.70 -0.70
CA THR A 180 -2.28 -10.91 -1.11
C THR A 180 -3.20 -10.59 -2.28
N VAL A 181 -3.20 -11.47 -3.29
CA VAL A 181 -4.15 -11.46 -4.41
C VAL A 181 -4.85 -12.81 -4.46
N ARG A 182 -6.18 -12.79 -4.44
CA ARG A 182 -7.05 -13.98 -4.52
C ARG A 182 -7.98 -13.85 -5.72
N ASN A 183 -8.20 -14.96 -6.41
CA ASN A 183 -9.19 -15.04 -7.48
C ASN A 183 -10.45 -15.81 -7.06
N LYS A 184 -11.50 -15.70 -7.87
CA LYS A 184 -12.79 -16.39 -7.68
C LYS A 184 -12.73 -17.92 -7.62
N LYS A 185 -11.60 -18.53 -7.99
CA LYS A 185 -11.36 -19.98 -7.85
C LYS A 185 -10.74 -20.35 -6.49
N GLY A 186 -10.62 -19.38 -5.58
CA GLY A 186 -9.97 -19.54 -4.28
C GLY A 186 -8.45 -19.73 -4.37
N LYS A 187 -7.82 -19.42 -5.51
CA LYS A 187 -6.36 -19.44 -5.64
C LYS A 187 -5.78 -18.11 -5.18
N GLU A 188 -4.65 -18.19 -4.48
CA GLU A 188 -4.01 -17.06 -3.84
C GLU A 188 -2.51 -17.02 -4.16
N ALA A 189 -2.01 -15.80 -4.31
CA ALA A 189 -0.58 -15.50 -4.28
C ALA A 189 -0.34 -14.43 -3.22
N SER A 190 0.76 -14.52 -2.50
CA SER A 190 1.11 -13.57 -1.46
C SER A 190 2.59 -13.24 -1.41
N THR A 191 2.90 -12.05 -0.89
CA THR A 191 4.25 -11.62 -0.55
C THR A 191 4.23 -11.07 0.87
N GLY A 192 5.11 -11.57 1.72
CA GLY A 192 5.29 -11.16 3.11
C GLY A 192 6.67 -10.57 3.32
N ILE A 193 6.75 -9.47 4.04
CA ILE A 193 7.99 -8.82 4.46
C ILE A 193 7.95 -8.69 5.99
N GLU A 194 9.01 -9.14 6.62
CA GLU A 194 9.31 -8.99 8.05
C GLU A 194 10.69 -8.33 8.19
N ALA A 195 11.11 -8.01 9.42
CA ALA A 195 12.39 -7.33 9.66
C ALA A 195 13.62 -8.09 9.09
N GLU A 196 13.59 -9.42 9.12
CA GLU A 196 14.71 -10.28 8.73
C GLU A 196 14.33 -11.31 7.66
N SER A 197 13.13 -11.20 7.06
CA SER A 197 12.69 -12.14 6.05
C SER A 197 11.77 -11.54 4.98
N ILE A 198 11.88 -12.09 3.77
CA ILE A 198 10.95 -11.82 2.67
C ILE A 198 10.47 -13.17 2.15
N THR A 199 9.17 -13.35 2.00
CA THR A 199 8.56 -14.60 1.53
C THR A 199 7.59 -14.31 0.39
N HIS A 200 7.70 -15.05 -0.71
CA HIS A 200 6.73 -15.07 -1.81
C HIS A 200 6.09 -16.45 -1.88
N VAL A 201 4.77 -16.53 -1.94
CA VAL A 201 4.02 -17.80 -2.00
C VAL A 201 3.05 -17.78 -3.18
N VAL A 202 3.06 -18.83 -3.98
CA VAL A 202 2.09 -19.07 -5.06
C VAL A 202 1.71 -20.56 -5.03
N ASP A 203 0.51 -20.88 -4.55
CA ASP A 203 0.03 -22.27 -4.39
C ASP A 203 1.03 -23.12 -3.59
N LYS A 204 1.81 -23.99 -4.27
CA LYS A 204 2.81 -24.87 -3.64
C LYS A 204 4.26 -24.41 -3.83
N SER A 205 4.43 -23.25 -4.45
CA SER A 205 5.72 -22.61 -4.68
C SER A 205 5.97 -21.57 -3.60
N GLU A 206 7.16 -21.58 -3.03
CA GLU A 206 7.61 -20.61 -2.03
C GLU A 206 9.02 -20.14 -2.39
N VAL A 207 9.27 -18.83 -2.27
CA VAL A 207 10.62 -18.25 -2.25
C VAL A 207 10.77 -17.51 -0.94
N ARG A 208 11.73 -17.91 -0.11
CA ARG A 208 11.99 -17.31 1.19
C ARG A 208 13.44 -16.85 1.28
N GLN A 209 13.63 -15.56 1.51
CA GLN A 209 14.93 -14.96 1.82
C GLN A 209 14.98 -14.64 3.32
N THR A 210 16.09 -15.01 3.95
CA THR A 210 16.45 -14.62 5.31
C THR A 210 17.82 -13.94 5.29
N THR A 211 18.34 -13.55 6.45
CA THR A 211 19.65 -12.89 6.59
C THR A 211 20.82 -13.78 6.15
N ASP A 212 20.67 -15.09 6.22
CA ASP A 212 21.71 -16.10 6.01
C ASP A 212 21.55 -16.93 4.74
N LYS A 213 20.34 -16.97 4.15
CA LYS A 213 20.04 -17.85 3.01
C LYS A 213 18.86 -17.40 2.16
N ILE A 214 18.77 -17.99 0.97
CA ILE A 214 17.62 -17.93 0.07
C ILE A 214 17.18 -19.36 -0.22
N ILE A 215 15.89 -19.65 -0.04
CA ILE A 215 15.28 -20.94 -0.31
C ILE A 215 14.20 -20.74 -1.38
N GLN A 216 14.26 -21.52 -2.47
CA GLN A 216 13.17 -21.66 -3.42
C GLN A 216 12.65 -23.09 -3.38
N LYS A 217 11.37 -23.26 -3.08
CA LYS A 217 10.73 -24.55 -2.89
C LYS A 217 9.52 -24.69 -3.80
N VAL A 218 9.39 -25.83 -4.47
CA VAL A 218 8.19 -26.24 -5.20
C VAL A 218 7.88 -27.67 -4.80
N ASN A 219 6.82 -27.88 -4.02
CA ASN A 219 6.53 -29.18 -3.38
C ASN A 219 7.75 -29.71 -2.58
N SER A 220 8.33 -30.82 -3.03
CA SER A 220 9.51 -31.49 -2.45
C SER A 220 10.83 -31.08 -3.09
N THR A 221 10.80 -30.25 -4.14
CA THR A 221 12.01 -29.79 -4.82
C THR A 221 12.44 -28.45 -4.25
N THR A 222 13.67 -28.38 -3.73
CA THR A 222 14.20 -27.17 -3.08
C THR A 222 15.52 -26.76 -3.73
N VAL A 223 15.76 -25.45 -3.81
CA VAL A 223 17.04 -24.84 -4.12
C VAL A 223 17.39 -23.92 -2.97
N THR A 224 18.55 -24.12 -2.36
CA THR A 224 19.01 -23.32 -1.22
C THR A 224 20.34 -22.68 -1.55
N VAL A 225 20.43 -21.38 -1.39
CA VAL A 225 21.68 -20.61 -1.46
C VAL A 225 22.00 -20.12 -0.04
N ALA A 226 23.17 -20.45 0.46
CA ALA A 226 23.70 -20.02 1.74
C ALA A 226 25.18 -19.62 1.57
N ASP A 227 25.81 -19.09 2.61
CA ASP A 227 27.23 -18.69 2.56
C ASP A 227 28.12 -19.82 2.01
N ASN A 228 28.84 -19.54 0.93
CA ASN A 228 29.72 -20.47 0.21
C ASN A 228 29.06 -21.80 -0.25
N LYS A 229 27.73 -21.93 -0.25
CA LYS A 229 27.02 -23.18 -0.57
C LYS A 229 25.75 -22.95 -1.41
N VAL A 230 25.59 -23.75 -2.46
CA VAL A 230 24.33 -23.91 -3.19
C VAL A 230 23.91 -25.38 -3.12
N ALA A 231 22.68 -25.67 -2.72
CA ALA A 231 22.11 -27.01 -2.68
C ALA A 231 20.89 -27.10 -3.60
N LEU A 232 20.76 -28.21 -4.32
CA LEU A 232 19.54 -28.64 -5.02
C LEU A 232 19.00 -29.87 -4.27
N GLY A 233 17.70 -29.98 -4.01
CA GLY A 233 17.11 -31.09 -3.25
C GLY A 233 16.92 -30.82 -1.76
N ASP A 234 16.78 -31.89 -0.95
CA ASP A 234 16.50 -31.83 0.50
C ASP A 234 17.45 -30.86 1.24
N GLU A 235 16.92 -30.07 2.17
CA GLU A 235 17.67 -29.09 2.97
C GLU A 235 18.78 -29.75 3.82
N ASN A 236 18.66 -31.05 4.10
CA ASN A 236 19.66 -31.86 4.80
C ASN A 236 20.70 -32.48 3.87
N ALA A 237 20.68 -32.19 2.57
CA ALA A 237 21.72 -32.63 1.66
C ALA A 237 23.05 -31.96 2.05
N THR A 238 23.95 -32.77 2.62
CA THR A 238 25.31 -32.37 3.01
C THR A 238 26.18 -32.04 1.80
N GLU A 239 25.80 -32.50 0.60
CA GLU A 239 26.48 -32.26 -0.66
C GLU A 239 25.55 -31.58 -1.69
N PRO A 240 26.07 -30.69 -2.57
CA PRO A 240 25.34 -30.08 -3.66
C PRO A 240 24.92 -31.21 -4.58
N LEU A 241 23.63 -31.52 -4.55
CA LEU A 241 23.02 -32.61 -5.30
C LEU A 241 22.96 -32.25 -6.78
N VAL A 242 24.11 -32.25 -7.45
CA VAL A 242 24.12 -32.31 -8.91
C VAL A 242 25.17 -33.31 -9.34
N LEU A 243 24.98 -34.56 -8.91
CA LEU A 243 25.50 -35.79 -9.53
C LEU A 243 27.03 -35.96 -9.60
N GLY A 244 27.83 -34.97 -9.17
CA GLY A 244 29.27 -34.95 -9.40
C GLY A 244 30.05 -36.01 -8.63
N ASN A 245 29.73 -36.22 -7.35
CA ASN A 245 30.42 -37.21 -6.52
C ASN A 245 29.99 -38.65 -6.86
N GLU A 246 28.69 -38.90 -7.08
CA GLU A 246 28.19 -40.22 -7.49
C GLU A 246 28.71 -40.60 -8.88
N LEU A 247 28.72 -39.66 -9.84
CA LEU A 247 29.35 -39.86 -11.14
C LEU A 247 30.86 -40.09 -11.02
N ALA A 248 31.56 -39.33 -10.18
CA ALA A 248 32.99 -39.51 -9.94
C ALA A 248 33.30 -40.88 -9.30
N GLY A 249 32.44 -41.38 -8.41
CA GLY A 249 32.49 -42.73 -7.86
C GLY A 249 32.26 -43.81 -8.93
N LEU A 250 31.19 -43.68 -9.71
CA LEU A 250 30.90 -44.60 -10.83
C LEU A 250 32.04 -44.62 -11.86
N MET A 251 32.66 -43.48 -12.14
CA MET A 251 33.83 -43.39 -13.01
C MET A 251 35.05 -44.10 -12.41
N LEU A 252 35.25 -44.02 -11.08
CA LEU A 252 36.32 -44.73 -10.40
C LEU A 252 36.10 -46.26 -10.44
N ASP A 253 34.87 -46.71 -10.20
CA ASP A 253 34.50 -48.13 -10.25
C ASP A 253 34.66 -48.68 -11.68
N PHE A 254 34.21 -47.93 -12.68
CA PHE A 254 34.39 -48.30 -14.09
C PHE A 254 35.87 -48.43 -14.47
N LEU A 255 36.72 -47.49 -14.05
CA LEU A 255 38.17 -47.57 -14.30
C LEU A 255 38.80 -48.77 -13.60
N THR A 256 38.32 -49.12 -12.41
CA THR A 256 38.78 -50.28 -11.64
C THR A 256 38.38 -51.60 -12.32
N GLU A 257 37.17 -51.69 -12.87
CA GLU A 257 36.77 -52.88 -13.65
C GLU A 257 37.54 -52.99 -14.97
N CYS A 258 37.75 -51.88 -15.68
CA CYS A 258 38.59 -51.87 -16.88
C CYS A 258 40.03 -52.28 -16.58
N SER A 259 40.51 -52.01 -15.36
CA SER A 259 41.82 -52.39 -14.86
C SER A 259 42.02 -53.91 -14.76
N LYS A 260 40.94 -54.70 -14.71
CA LYS A 260 40.98 -56.18 -14.58
C LYS A 260 40.96 -56.89 -15.93
N VAL A 261 40.73 -56.15 -17.02
CA VAL A 261 40.68 -56.73 -18.38
C VAL A 261 42.08 -57.18 -18.78
N MET A 262 42.21 -58.44 -19.21
CA MET A 262 43.46 -59.01 -19.68
C MET A 262 43.38 -59.28 -21.18
N THR A 263 44.41 -58.91 -21.93
CA THR A 263 44.49 -59.14 -23.38
C THR A 263 45.27 -60.42 -23.69
N PRO A 264 44.76 -61.35 -24.51
CA PRO A 264 45.49 -62.54 -24.90
C PRO A 264 46.62 -62.18 -25.88
N THR A 265 47.83 -62.67 -25.62
CA THR A 265 48.96 -62.57 -26.57
C THR A 265 49.64 -63.90 -26.77
N LEU A 266 50.51 -63.97 -27.79
CA LEU A 266 51.32 -65.16 -28.10
C LEU A 266 52.23 -65.61 -26.94
N MET A 267 52.48 -64.76 -25.94
CA MET A 267 53.32 -65.06 -24.76
C MET A 267 52.53 -65.20 -23.46
N GLY A 268 51.19 -65.20 -23.52
CA GLY A 268 50.29 -65.24 -22.35
C GLY A 268 49.37 -64.03 -22.28
N THR A 269 48.58 -63.94 -21.20
CA THR A 269 47.70 -62.79 -21.00
C THR A 269 48.48 -61.61 -20.42
N MET A 270 48.30 -60.41 -20.99
CA MET A 270 48.95 -59.18 -20.51
C MET A 270 47.92 -58.09 -20.23
N SER A 271 48.24 -57.22 -19.27
CA SER A 271 47.42 -56.04 -18.98
C SER A 271 47.37 -55.08 -20.18
N PRO A 272 46.32 -54.25 -20.29
CA PRO A 272 46.16 -53.34 -21.42
C PRO A 272 47.26 -52.27 -21.43
N VAL A 273 47.79 -51.95 -22.62
CA VAL A 273 48.92 -51.00 -22.81
C VAL A 273 48.59 -49.59 -22.28
N ASN A 274 47.31 -49.22 -22.26
CA ASN A 274 46.82 -47.92 -21.79
C ASN A 274 46.61 -47.83 -20.26
N PHE A 275 46.82 -48.90 -19.51
CA PHE A 275 46.59 -48.95 -18.06
C PHE A 275 47.29 -47.83 -17.24
N PRO A 276 48.54 -47.41 -17.54
CA PRO A 276 49.18 -46.30 -16.83
C PRO A 276 48.41 -44.97 -16.91
N ASN A 277 47.67 -44.74 -17.99
CA ASN A 277 46.83 -43.54 -18.15
C ASN A 277 45.63 -43.55 -17.20
N PHE A 278 45.14 -44.74 -16.81
CA PHE A 278 44.05 -44.86 -15.84
C PHE A 278 44.51 -44.48 -14.44
N ILE A 279 45.77 -44.75 -14.08
CA ILE A 279 46.33 -44.36 -12.77
C ILE A 279 46.29 -42.83 -12.60
N SER A 280 46.67 -42.09 -13.64
CA SER A 280 46.60 -40.62 -13.64
C SER A 280 45.17 -40.09 -13.53
N LEU A 281 44.23 -40.70 -14.27
CA LEU A 281 42.81 -40.32 -14.23
C LEU A 281 42.18 -40.64 -12.87
N THR A 282 42.47 -41.82 -12.31
CA THR A 282 42.10 -42.23 -10.96
C THR A 282 42.60 -41.22 -9.92
N SER A 283 43.85 -40.78 -10.00
CA SER A 283 44.38 -39.74 -9.09
C SER A 283 43.63 -38.41 -9.22
N ARG A 284 43.25 -38.00 -10.43
CA ARG A 284 42.45 -36.78 -10.66
C ARG A 284 41.02 -36.90 -10.13
N ILE A 285 40.37 -38.04 -10.31
CA ILE A 285 39.04 -38.34 -9.76
C ILE A 285 39.10 -38.36 -8.23
N GLN A 286 40.10 -39.03 -7.66
CA GLN A 286 40.36 -39.02 -6.21
C GLN A 286 40.62 -37.61 -5.68
N ARG A 287 41.35 -36.76 -6.43
CA ARG A 287 41.56 -35.35 -6.08
C ARG A 287 40.29 -34.51 -6.23
N PHE A 288 39.40 -34.82 -7.16
CA PHE A 288 38.11 -34.16 -7.30
C PHE A 288 37.22 -34.52 -6.10
N LEU A 289 37.10 -35.82 -5.80
CA LEU A 289 36.44 -36.35 -4.60
C LEU A 289 37.05 -35.78 -3.30
N SER A 290 38.35 -35.46 -3.28
CA SER A 290 39.00 -34.84 -2.12
C SER A 290 38.79 -33.32 -2.00
N LYS A 291 38.38 -32.64 -3.08
CA LYS A 291 38.13 -31.19 -3.11
C LYS A 291 36.67 -30.84 -2.83
N THR A 292 35.75 -31.78 -3.05
CA THR A 292 34.35 -31.70 -2.65
C THR A 292 34.15 -32.13 -1.20
N SER A 293 35.19 -32.06 -0.36
CA SER A 293 35.01 -31.98 1.07
C SER A 293 34.23 -30.70 1.37
N TYR A 294 32.91 -30.83 1.43
CA TYR A 294 32.18 -30.09 2.44
C TYR A 294 32.83 -30.49 3.75
N THR A 295 33.74 -29.64 4.24
CA THR A 295 34.15 -29.65 5.63
C THR A 295 32.87 -29.79 6.46
N LYS A 296 32.88 -30.76 7.38
CA LYS A 296 31.84 -30.90 8.40
C LYS A 296 31.45 -29.56 9.01
#